data_AF-A0A9P8I390-F1
#
_entry.id   AF-A0A9P8I390-F1
#
_cell.length_a   1.000
_cell.length_b   1.000
_cell.length_c   1.000
_cell.angle_alpha   90.00
_cell.angle_beta   90.00
_cell.angle_gamma   90.00
#
_symmetry.space_group_name_H-M   'P 1'
#
loop_
_entity.id
_entity.type
_entity.pdbx_description
1 polymer ?
#
loop_
_entity_poly.entity_id
_entity_poly.type
_entity_poly.pdbx_seq_one_letter_code
_entity_poly.pdbx_strand_id
1 'polypeptide(L)'
;MALLLLISDYTATRPGALVGERPLLYNNIKLFLVQGQGLVPVIAMRLSLKHIKRSGGKSRKKEFTFYKGADLVICPIISFLALAFADDAFEANITTPTEIYNLVIPTRKTHIHLKWKTKWAECYGGHRVRARWATKQAEKEG
;
A
#
# COMPACT_ATOMS: atom_id res chain seq x y z
N MET A 1 -4.62 -10.65 -2.90
CA MET A 1 -4.65 -11.57 -1.73
C MET A 1 -3.30 -11.64 -1.03
N ALA A 2 -2.18 -11.86 -1.72
CA ALA A 2 -0.84 -11.97 -1.09
C ALA A 2 -0.47 -10.80 -0.15
N LEU A 3 -0.65 -9.54 -0.56
CA LEU A 3 -0.33 -8.37 0.27
C LEU A 3 -1.03 -8.37 1.64
N LEU A 4 -2.30 -8.79 1.71
CA LEU A 4 -3.07 -8.75 2.95
C LEU A 4 -2.57 -9.80 3.94
N LEU A 5 -2.16 -10.97 3.44
CA LEU A 5 -1.55 -12.02 4.26
C LEU A 5 -0.21 -11.55 4.81
N LEU A 6 0.61 -10.90 3.98
CA LEU A 6 1.87 -10.30 4.44
C LEU A 6 1.60 -9.24 5.52
N ILE A 7 0.69 -8.29 5.29
CA ILE A 7 0.36 -7.27 6.29
C ILE A 7 -0.16 -7.92 7.59
N SER A 8 -1.01 -8.94 7.47
CA SER A 8 -1.50 -9.69 8.64
C SER A 8 -0.37 -10.31 9.46
N ASP A 9 0.58 -10.98 8.79
CA ASP A 9 1.74 -11.61 9.40
C ASP A 9 2.63 -10.58 10.09
N TYR A 10 3.11 -9.57 9.36
CA TYR A 10 4.00 -8.54 9.88
C TYR A 10 3.41 -7.66 10.99
N THR A 11 2.08 -7.55 11.08
CA THR A 11 1.41 -6.70 12.09
C THR A 11 0.72 -7.49 13.18
N ALA A 12 0.75 -8.82 13.13
CA ALA A 12 -0.06 -9.73 13.93
C ALA A 12 -1.56 -9.33 13.92
N THR A 13 -2.06 -8.83 12.78
CA THR A 13 -3.46 -8.42 12.61
C THR A 13 -4.23 -9.51 11.89
N ARG A 14 -5.37 -9.92 12.45
CA ARG A 14 -6.23 -10.94 11.81
C ARG A 14 -6.64 -10.48 10.40
N PRO A 15 -6.56 -11.34 9.37
CA PRO A 15 -6.95 -10.98 8.00
C PRO A 15 -8.35 -10.37 7.91
N GLY A 16 -9.31 -10.91 8.67
CA GLY A 16 -10.68 -10.40 8.75
C GLY A 16 -10.78 -8.93 9.16
N ALA A 17 -9.84 -8.40 9.95
CA ALA A 17 -9.81 -6.99 10.31
C ALA A 17 -9.29 -6.08 9.18
N LEU A 18 -8.64 -6.64 8.15
CA LEU A 18 -8.13 -5.92 6.98
C LEU A 18 -9.09 -5.97 5.78
N VAL A 19 -10.00 -6.95 5.74
CA VAL A 19 -10.97 -7.16 4.63
C VAL A 19 -12.43 -6.96 5.05
N GLY A 20 -12.71 -6.82 6.35
CA GLY A 20 -14.07 -6.74 6.89
C GLY A 20 -14.76 -5.41 6.60
N GLU A 21 -15.75 -5.06 7.42
CA GLU A 21 -16.59 -3.84 7.27
C GLU A 21 -15.78 -2.54 7.10
N ARG A 22 -14.58 -2.48 7.67
CA ARG A 22 -13.66 -1.35 7.55
C ARG A 22 -12.36 -1.85 6.93
N PRO A 23 -12.34 -2.05 5.61
CA PRO A 23 -11.23 -2.69 4.94
C PRO A 23 -10.02 -1.74 4.86
N LEU A 24 -8.85 -2.30 4.59
CA LEU A 24 -7.61 -1.55 4.44
C LEU A 24 -7.58 -0.74 3.11
N LEU A 25 -7.66 0.58 3.20
CA LEU A 25 -7.69 1.49 2.05
C LEU A 25 -6.30 2.05 1.71
N TYR A 26 -6.13 2.60 0.50
CA TYR A 26 -4.91 3.33 0.14
C TYR A 26 -4.60 4.46 1.11
N ASN A 27 -5.60 5.20 1.61
CA ASN A 27 -5.37 6.27 2.59
C ASN A 27 -4.89 5.78 3.97
N ASN A 28 -4.92 4.47 4.21
CA ASN A 28 -4.28 3.86 5.38
C ASN A 28 -2.79 3.59 5.16
N ILE A 29 -2.30 3.69 3.92
CA ILE A 29 -0.91 3.39 3.54
C ILE A 29 -0.26 4.66 3.00
N LYS A 30 0.95 4.95 3.46
CA LYS A 30 1.77 6.05 2.95
C LYS A 30 3.10 5.48 2.48
N LEU A 31 3.51 5.84 1.27
CA LEU A 31 4.84 5.51 0.76
C LEU A 31 5.75 6.73 0.79
N PHE A 32 6.96 6.51 1.26
CA PHE A 32 7.98 7.53 1.34
C PHE A 32 9.23 7.07 0.63
N LEU A 33 9.82 7.95 -0.18
CA LEU A 33 11.21 7.82 -0.60
C LEU A 33 12.06 8.57 0.43
N VAL A 34 12.95 7.87 1.11
CA VAL A 34 13.78 8.38 2.20
C VAL A 34 15.24 8.29 1.79
N GLN A 35 16.06 9.24 2.21
CA GLN A 35 17.49 9.20 1.92
C GLN A 35 18.14 8.08 2.76
N GLY A 36 18.74 7.10 2.07
CA GLY A 36 19.50 6.02 2.73
C GLY A 36 20.91 6.46 3.12
N GLN A 37 21.54 5.70 4.03
CA GLN A 37 22.97 5.83 4.29
C GLN A 37 23.73 5.35 3.05
N GLY A 38 24.38 6.27 2.31
CA GLY A 38 25.14 5.94 1.10
C GLY A 38 24.52 6.35 -0.24
N LEU A 39 23.71 7.42 -0.27
CA LEU A 39 23.11 8.06 -1.47
C LEU A 39 22.00 7.29 -2.19
N VAL A 40 21.85 5.98 -1.99
CA VAL A 40 20.73 5.24 -2.59
C VAL A 40 19.44 5.50 -1.80
N PRO A 41 18.39 6.07 -2.41
CA PRO A 41 17.16 6.32 -1.70
C PRO A 41 16.40 5.01 -1.42
N VAL A 42 15.80 4.91 -0.24
CA VAL A 42 15.08 3.74 0.26
C VAL A 42 13.58 4.04 0.30
N ILE A 43 12.77 3.08 -0.14
CA ILE A 43 11.32 3.17 0.00
C ILE A 43 10.92 2.66 1.39
N ALA A 44 10.23 3.51 2.14
CA ALA A 44 9.59 3.17 3.40
C ALA A 44 8.07 3.20 3.23
N MET A 45 7.37 2.30 3.93
CA MET A 45 5.91 2.24 3.94
C MET A 45 5.40 2.41 5.35
N ARG A 46 4.49 3.36 5.56
CA ARG A 46 3.77 3.52 6.82
C ARG A 46 2.33 3.04 6.67
N LEU A 47 1.94 2.12 7.51
CA LEU A 47 0.59 1.56 7.58
C LEU A 47 -0.10 2.08 8.84
N SER A 48 -1.30 2.63 8.69
CA SER A 48 -2.12 3.15 9.79
C SER A 48 -3.44 2.40 9.90
N LEU A 49 -3.53 1.54 10.90
CA LEU A 49 -4.71 0.73 11.19
C LEU A 49 -5.56 1.45 12.24
N LYS A 50 -6.55 2.22 11.78
CA LYS A 50 -7.38 3.10 12.62
C LYS A 50 -8.46 2.36 13.42
N HIS A 51 -8.88 1.18 12.97
CA HIS A 51 -10.08 0.49 13.45
C HIS A 51 -9.85 -0.96 13.92
N ILE A 52 -8.71 -1.23 14.56
CA ILE A 52 -8.48 -2.56 15.15
C ILE A 52 -9.15 -2.63 16.53
N LYS A 53 -10.14 -3.52 16.66
CA LYS A 53 -10.74 -3.90 17.94
C LYS A 53 -9.71 -4.71 18.76
N ARG A 54 -9.52 -4.36 20.04
CA ARG A 54 -8.84 -5.22 21.03
C ARG A 54 -9.87 -6.10 21.77
N SER A 55 -9.40 -7.18 22.39
CA SER A 55 -10.13 -7.82 23.49
C SER A 55 -10.42 -6.75 24.55
N GLY A 56 -11.69 -6.41 24.75
CA GLY A 56 -12.12 -5.31 25.63
C GLY A 56 -12.71 -4.07 24.93
N GLY A 57 -12.95 -4.11 23.61
CA GLY A 57 -13.87 -3.19 22.92
C GLY A 57 -13.35 -1.79 22.57
N LYS A 58 -12.25 -1.32 23.17
CA LYS A 58 -11.66 -0.01 22.83
C LYS A 58 -10.78 -0.10 21.58
N SER A 59 -11.16 0.63 20.52
CA SER A 59 -10.37 0.81 19.29
C SER A 59 -9.25 1.82 19.52
N ARG A 60 -8.00 1.47 19.20
CA ARG A 60 -6.88 2.43 19.11
C ARG A 60 -6.21 2.34 17.75
N LYS A 61 -5.79 3.50 17.24
CA LYS A 61 -4.96 3.61 16.04
C LYS A 61 -3.62 2.94 16.30
N LYS A 62 -3.23 2.01 15.43
CA LYS A 62 -1.87 1.45 15.38
C LYS A 62 -1.16 1.95 14.12
N GLU A 63 0.12 2.28 14.25
CA GLU A 63 0.97 2.62 13.11
C GLU A 63 2.14 1.64 13.05
N PHE A 64 2.44 1.17 11.84
CA PHE A 64 3.57 0.31 11.54
C PHE A 64 4.40 0.98 10.46
N THR A 65 5.72 0.93 10.59
CA THR A 65 6.65 1.43 9.56
C THR A 65 7.48 0.26 9.08
N PHE A 66 7.47 0.04 7.78
CA PHE A 66 8.23 -0.98 7.08
C PHE A 66 9.33 -0.32 6.27
N TYR A 67 10.48 -0.98 6.22
CA TYR A 67 11.55 -0.70 5.28
C TYR A 67 11.67 -1.87 4.30
N LYS A 68 12.23 -1.61 3.12
CA LYS A 68 12.43 -2.67 2.12
C LYS A 68 13.35 -3.74 2.73
N GLY A 69 12.83 -4.96 2.87
CA GLY A 69 13.59 -6.12 3.35
C GLY A 69 14.46 -6.73 2.25
N ALA A 70 15.40 -7.58 2.64
CA ALA A 70 16.26 -8.31 1.71
C ALA A 70 15.46 -9.31 0.84
N ASP A 71 14.48 -9.99 1.43
CA ASP A 71 13.66 -10.98 0.75
C ASP A 71 12.51 -10.33 -0.02
N LEU A 72 12.66 -10.21 -1.34
CA LEU A 72 11.71 -9.50 -2.19
C LEU A 72 10.32 -10.17 -2.26
N VAL A 73 10.27 -11.51 -2.18
CA VAL A 73 9.04 -12.31 -2.34
C VAL A 73 8.04 -12.05 -1.20
N ILE A 74 8.55 -11.89 0.02
CA ILE A 74 7.74 -11.64 1.22
C ILE A 74 7.70 -10.16 1.59
N CYS A 75 8.34 -9.28 0.81
CA CYS A 75 8.38 -7.86 1.12
C CYS A 75 7.00 -7.21 0.91
N PRO A 76 6.35 -6.69 1.97
CA PRO A 76 5.04 -6.06 1.82
C PRO A 76 5.11 -4.78 0.99
N ILE A 77 6.25 -4.09 0.95
CA ILE A 77 6.47 -2.89 0.13
C ILE A 77 6.47 -3.23 -1.36
N ILE A 78 7.17 -4.30 -1.76
CA ILE A 78 7.20 -4.72 -3.18
C ILE A 78 5.82 -5.16 -3.63
N SER A 79 5.13 -5.96 -2.80
CA SER A 79 3.75 -6.39 -3.07
C SER A 79 2.79 -5.20 -3.22
N PHE A 80 2.94 -4.17 -2.38
CA PHE A 80 2.09 -2.98 -2.45
C PHE A 80 2.45 -2.07 -3.63
N LEU A 81 3.73 -1.89 -3.95
CA LEU A 81 4.17 -1.16 -5.14
C LEU A 81 3.61 -1.79 -6.41
N ALA A 82 3.70 -3.11 -6.56
CA ALA A 82 3.13 -3.82 -7.70
C ALA A 82 1.62 -3.57 -7.85
N LEU A 83 0.88 -3.55 -6.72
CA LEU A 83 -0.53 -3.21 -6.71
C LEU A 83 -0.77 -1.74 -7.12
N ALA A 84 -0.02 -0.80 -6.56
CA ALA A 84 -0.14 0.63 -6.88
C ALA A 84 0.16 0.94 -8.36
N PHE A 85 1.15 0.25 -8.96
CA PHE A 85 1.43 0.35 -10.39
C PHE A 85 0.32 -0.29 -11.24
N ALA A 86 -0.15 -1.49 -10.87
CA ALA A 86 -1.26 -2.13 -11.56
C ALA A 86 -2.53 -1.26 -11.53
N ASP A 87 -2.71 -0.49 -10.45
CA ASP A 87 -3.85 0.40 -10.27
C ASP A 87 -3.68 1.79 -10.88
N ASP A 88 -2.50 2.17 -11.38
CA ASP A 88 -2.18 3.55 -11.77
C ASP A 88 -2.57 4.53 -10.64
N ALA A 89 -2.05 4.23 -9.44
CA ALA A 89 -2.49 4.87 -8.21
C ALA A 89 -1.75 6.17 -7.86
N PHE A 90 -0.57 6.41 -8.44
CA PHE A 90 0.29 7.55 -8.08
C PHE A 90 -0.22 8.86 -8.67
N GLU A 91 -0.34 9.91 -7.84
CA GLU A 91 -0.77 11.24 -8.28
C GLU A 91 0.18 11.86 -9.31
N ALA A 92 1.50 11.65 -9.15
CA ALA A 92 2.53 12.21 -10.00
C ALA A 92 2.70 11.49 -11.36
N ASN A 93 1.70 10.69 -11.79
CA ASN A 93 1.73 9.88 -13.02
C ASN A 93 2.99 9.00 -13.13
N ILE A 94 3.45 8.48 -11.99
CA ILE A 94 4.59 7.56 -11.95
C ILE A 94 4.15 6.21 -12.51
N THR A 95 4.76 5.80 -13.62
CA THR A 95 4.39 4.57 -14.33
C THR A 95 5.39 3.43 -14.11
N THR A 96 6.62 3.75 -13.72
CA THR A 96 7.68 2.77 -13.52
C THR A 96 8.33 2.86 -12.13
N PRO A 97 8.85 1.74 -11.59
CA PRO A 97 9.65 1.78 -10.34
C PRO A 97 10.88 2.68 -10.45
N THR A 98 11.52 2.72 -11.61
CA THR A 98 12.71 3.54 -11.88
C THR A 98 12.44 5.03 -11.68
N GLU A 99 11.28 5.52 -12.10
CA GLU A 99 10.86 6.91 -11.86
C GLU A 99 10.82 7.26 -10.37
N ILE A 100 10.39 6.33 -9.51
CA ILE A 100 10.39 6.55 -8.06
C ILE A 100 11.82 6.73 -7.54
N TYR A 101 12.74 5.85 -7.93
CA TYR A 101 14.13 5.89 -7.46
C TYR A 101 14.92 7.08 -8.03
N ASN A 102 14.52 7.61 -9.18
CA ASN A 102 15.12 8.79 -9.79
C ASN A 102 14.63 10.12 -9.18
N LEU A 103 13.65 10.10 -8.27
CA LEU A 103 13.20 11.32 -7.61
C LEU A 103 14.32 11.88 -6.71
N VAL A 104 14.63 13.16 -6.92
CA VAL A 104 15.62 13.88 -6.11
C VAL A 104 14.96 14.39 -4.83
N ILE A 105 15.41 13.87 -3.69
CA ILE A 105 14.99 14.39 -2.37
C ILE A 105 15.65 15.76 -2.18
N PRO A 106 14.87 16.86 -2.03
CA PRO A 106 15.46 18.19 -1.84
C PRO A 106 16.30 18.25 -0.56
N THR A 107 17.42 18.97 -0.57
CA THR A 107 18.39 19.04 0.56
C THR A 107 17.77 19.42 1.92
N ARG A 108 16.65 20.13 1.92
CA ARG A 108 15.92 20.57 3.13
C ARG A 108 14.84 19.58 3.60
N LYS A 109 14.64 18.47 2.89
CA LYS A 109 13.64 17.44 3.21
C LYS A 109 14.35 16.12 3.49
N THR A 110 13.80 15.35 4.42
CA THR A 110 14.32 14.01 4.74
C THR A 110 13.70 12.91 3.88
N HIS A 111 12.57 13.21 3.21
CA HIS A 111 11.82 12.26 2.41
C HIS A 111 10.89 12.95 1.40
N ILE A 112 10.45 12.19 0.40
CA ILE A 112 9.35 12.51 -0.51
C ILE A 112 8.18 11.59 -0.17
N HIS A 113 7.00 12.17 0.05
CA HIS A 113 5.76 11.40 0.18
C HIS A 113 5.15 11.17 -1.19
N LEU A 114 5.02 9.90 -1.58
CA LEU A 114 4.34 9.49 -2.81
C LEU A 114 2.84 9.52 -2.55
N LYS A 115 2.15 10.45 -3.19
CA LYS A 115 0.71 10.66 -3.00
C LYS A 115 -0.12 9.79 -3.95
N TRP A 116 -1.34 9.51 -3.53
CA TRP A 116 -2.33 8.74 -4.29
C TRP A 116 -3.28 9.67 -5.04
N LYS A 117 -3.72 9.27 -6.24
CA LYS A 117 -4.86 9.92 -6.92
C LYS A 117 -6.10 9.81 -6.04
N THR A 118 -6.92 10.86 -5.98
CA THR A 118 -8.12 10.93 -5.12
C THR A 118 -9.06 9.73 -5.32
N LYS A 119 -9.24 9.29 -6.58
CA LYS A 119 -10.07 8.12 -6.92
C LYS A 119 -9.64 6.84 -6.21
N TRP A 120 -8.37 6.71 -5.82
CA TRP A 120 -7.83 5.53 -5.15
C TRP A 120 -7.80 5.65 -3.64
N ALA A 121 -7.73 6.87 -3.09
CA ALA A 121 -7.57 7.09 -1.65
C ALA A 121 -8.63 6.34 -0.81
N GLU A 122 -9.87 6.29 -1.32
CA GLU A 122 -11.01 5.64 -0.67
C GLU A 122 -11.28 4.21 -1.19
N CYS A 123 -10.54 3.75 -2.20
CA CYS A 123 -10.70 2.42 -2.75
C CYS A 123 -9.89 1.36 -1.99
N TYR A 124 -10.48 0.16 -1.91
CA TYR A 124 -9.80 -1.05 -1.50
C TYR A 124 -9.02 -1.64 -2.68
N GLY A 125 -7.75 -1.99 -2.49
CA GLY A 125 -6.90 -2.63 -3.51
C GLY A 125 -7.40 -3.99 -4.02
N GLY A 126 -8.48 -4.54 -3.45
CA GLY A 126 -9.13 -5.78 -3.90
C GLY A 126 -10.43 -5.60 -4.69
N HIS A 127 -11.00 -4.39 -4.82
CA HIS A 127 -12.30 -4.19 -5.49
C HIS A 127 -12.27 -4.53 -6.99
N ARG A 128 -11.10 -4.48 -7.62
CA ARG A 128 -10.94 -4.77 -9.05
C ARG A 128 -11.13 -6.26 -9.39
N VAL A 129 -10.92 -7.19 -8.45
CA VAL A 129 -11.12 -8.63 -8.73
C VAL A 129 -12.61 -8.96 -8.88
N ARG A 130 -13.55 -8.18 -8.34
CA ARG A 130 -14.98 -8.41 -8.66
C ARG A 130 -15.41 -7.68 -9.93
N ALA A 131 -15.00 -6.43 -10.09
CA ALA A 131 -15.38 -5.62 -11.25
C ALA A 131 -14.86 -6.19 -12.58
N ARG A 132 -13.63 -6.71 -12.60
CA ARG A 132 -13.00 -7.25 -13.82
C ARG A 132 -13.52 -8.64 -14.23
N TRP A 133 -14.13 -9.38 -13.31
CA TRP A 133 -14.80 -10.64 -13.61
C TRP A 133 -16.24 -10.40 -14.08
N ALA A 134 -16.92 -9.39 -13.51
CA ALA A 134 -18.24 -8.97 -13.97
C ALA A 134 -18.21 -8.43 -15.42
N THR A 135 -17.22 -7.62 -15.79
CA THR A 135 -17.09 -7.14 -17.18
C THR A 135 -16.72 -8.27 -18.15
N LYS A 136 -15.90 -9.25 -17.72
CA LYS A 136 -15.58 -10.42 -18.54
C LYS A 136 -16.71 -11.44 -18.69
N GLN A 137 -17.71 -11.45 -17.81
CA GLN A 137 -18.91 -12.25 -17.98
C GLN A 137 -19.93 -11.55 -18.89
N ALA A 138 -20.08 -10.24 -18.78
CA ALA A 138 -20.92 -9.45 -19.69
C ALA A 138 -20.44 -9.51 -21.16
N GLU A 139 -19.12 -9.58 -21.40
CA GLU A 139 -18.54 -9.77 -22.75
C GLU A 139 -18.68 -11.20 -23.31
N LYS A 140 -19.06 -12.18 -22.49
CA LYS A 140 -19.27 -13.57 -22.92
C LYS A 140 -20.75 -13.91 -23.12
N GLU A 141 -21.66 -13.05 -22.67
CA GLU A 141 -23.12 -13.25 -22.72
C GLU A 141 -23.82 -12.31 -23.73
N GLY A 142 -23.07 -11.46 -24.44
CA GLY A 142 -23.55 -10.65 -25.58
C GLY A 142 -22.86 -11.06 -26.87
#